data_AF-A0A850MAW2-F1
#
_entry.id   AF-A0A850MAW2-F1
#
_cell.length_a   1.000
_cell.length_b   1.000
_cell.length_c   1.000
_cell.angle_alpha   90.00
_cell.angle_beta   90.00
_cell.angle_gamma   90.00
#
_symmetry.space_group_name_H-M   'P 1'
#
loop_
_entity.id
_entity.type
_entity.pdbx_description
1 polymer ?
#
loop_
_entity_poly.entity_id
_entity_poly.type
_entity_poly.pdbx_seq_one_letter_code
_entity_poly.pdbx_strand_id
1 'polypeptide(L)'
;MDTTPKEPVSEIIQKLTDEQRRLLYLIGLYSTIEETVGKQWLKDLSLKGLLIKGIRDKILDYDYAPASVMYRGTRKVLNISQEGQNDLNILREYGLVARLRLGTDRHFYFNAYGLTFDGVEVFHAILQEDRDPIDKLVHCAKCGKLYEVIPEEDSIYMICEPCKVKINTEVDDIEDVAYMCTPKWLKIKMIETEWKPISEEE
;
A
#
# COMPACT_ATOMS: atom_id res chain seq x y z
N MET A 1 10.01 -0.74 -30.13
CA MET A 1 8.72 -1.41 -29.90
C MET A 1 9.08 -2.85 -29.62
N ASP A 2 9.13 -3.20 -28.34
CA ASP A 2 9.56 -4.52 -27.90
C ASP A 2 8.35 -5.46 -28.08
N THR A 3 8.41 -6.31 -29.09
CA THR A 3 7.35 -7.27 -29.46
C THR A 3 7.69 -8.64 -28.89
N THR A 4 7.89 -8.72 -27.58
CA THR A 4 7.76 -9.99 -26.88
C THR A 4 6.29 -10.42 -26.95
N PRO A 5 5.99 -11.71 -27.21
CA PRO A 5 4.63 -12.20 -27.10
C PRO A 5 4.19 -11.98 -25.65
N LYS A 6 3.22 -11.08 -25.45
CA LYS A 6 2.58 -10.93 -24.14
C LYS A 6 1.89 -12.25 -23.81
N GLU A 7 2.21 -12.81 -22.65
CA GLU A 7 1.50 -13.98 -22.12
C GLU A 7 -0.01 -13.68 -22.09
N PRO A 8 -0.87 -14.66 -22.41
CA PRO A 8 -2.31 -14.43 -22.37
C PRO A 8 -2.75 -14.09 -20.94
N VAL A 9 -3.65 -13.11 -20.81
CA VAL A 9 -4.15 -12.61 -19.51
C VAL A 9 -4.65 -13.71 -18.59
N SER A 10 -5.26 -14.76 -19.13
CA SER A 10 -5.73 -15.93 -18.38
C SER A 10 -4.62 -16.68 -17.63
N GLU A 11 -3.41 -16.74 -18.18
CA GLU A 11 -2.27 -17.40 -17.53
C GLU A 11 -1.68 -16.52 -16.42
N ILE A 12 -1.66 -15.20 -16.64
CA ILE A 12 -1.16 -14.24 -15.65
C ILE A 12 -2.04 -14.29 -14.39
N ILE A 13 -3.36 -14.30 -14.54
CA ILE A 13 -4.31 -14.35 -13.41
C ILE A 13 -4.07 -15.59 -12.53
N GLN A 14 -3.81 -16.74 -13.14
CA GLN A 14 -3.58 -17.99 -12.42
C GLN A 14 -2.26 -18.00 -11.64
N LYS A 15 -1.28 -17.17 -12.05
CA LYS A 15 0.00 -17.02 -11.35
C LYS A 15 -0.07 -16.04 -10.17
N LEU A 16 -1.04 -15.13 -10.15
CA LEU A 16 -1.17 -14.13 -9.09
C LEU A 16 -1.71 -14.75 -7.81
N THR A 17 -1.13 -14.37 -6.67
CA THR A 17 -1.67 -14.70 -5.35
C THR A 17 -2.96 -13.92 -5.07
N ASP A 18 -3.73 -14.36 -4.09
CA ASP A 18 -4.97 -13.68 -3.65
C ASP A 18 -4.69 -12.22 -3.27
N GLU A 19 -3.60 -11.99 -2.54
CA GLU A 19 -3.15 -10.67 -2.10
C GLU A 19 -2.74 -9.77 -3.27
N GLN A 20 -2.08 -10.31 -4.29
CA GLN A 20 -1.72 -9.58 -5.51
C GLN A 20 -2.95 -9.21 -6.32
N ARG A 21 -3.94 -10.11 -6.42
CA ARG A 21 -5.22 -9.82 -7.10
C ARG A 21 -6.00 -8.73 -6.36
N ARG A 22 -6.08 -8.81 -5.03
CA ARG A 22 -6.70 -7.78 -4.18
C ARG A 22 -6.02 -6.42 -4.31
N LEU A 23 -4.68 -6.39 -4.31
CA LEU A 23 -3.90 -5.17 -4.51
C LEU A 23 -4.14 -4.56 -5.88
N LEU A 24 -4.16 -5.37 -6.94
CA LEU A 24 -4.44 -4.91 -8.29
C LEU A 24 -5.86 -4.34 -8.40
N TYR A 25 -6.85 -5.02 -7.81
CA TYR A 25 -8.24 -4.54 -7.77
C TYR A 25 -8.34 -3.20 -7.04
N LEU A 26 -7.70 -3.07 -5.87
CA LEU A 26 -7.62 -1.83 -5.11
C LEU A 26 -7.05 -0.67 -5.94
N ILE A 27 -5.92 -0.89 -6.62
CA ILE A 27 -5.30 0.13 -7.49
C ILE A 27 -6.26 0.48 -8.65
N GLY A 28 -6.94 -0.51 -9.22
CA GLY A 28 -7.92 -0.33 -10.27
C GLY A 28 -9.07 0.60 -9.88
N LEU A 29 -9.65 0.42 -8.70
CA LEU A 29 -10.73 1.29 -8.21
C LEU A 29 -10.32 2.77 -8.14
N TYR A 30 -9.05 3.06 -7.85
CA TYR A 30 -8.53 4.42 -7.73
C TYR A 30 -7.84 4.96 -9.00
N SER A 31 -7.69 4.13 -10.04
CA SER A 31 -6.98 4.53 -11.27
C SER A 31 -7.81 4.45 -12.55
N THR A 32 -9.11 4.15 -12.43
CA THR A 32 -10.00 3.97 -13.58
C THR A 32 -11.23 4.85 -13.48
N ILE A 33 -11.32 5.88 -14.32
CA ILE A 33 -12.58 6.55 -14.62
C ILE A 33 -12.61 6.87 -16.12
N GLU A 34 -13.57 6.23 -16.81
CA GLU A 34 -14.02 6.46 -18.20
C GLU A 34 -13.04 6.10 -19.32
N GLU A 35 -13.05 4.83 -19.79
CA GLU A 35 -12.62 4.30 -21.11
C GLU A 35 -11.24 4.74 -21.65
N THR A 36 -10.49 5.52 -20.87
CA THR A 36 -9.19 6.10 -21.13
C THR A 36 -8.36 5.81 -19.90
N VAL A 37 -7.69 4.66 -19.96
CA VAL A 37 -6.69 4.24 -18.99
C VAL A 37 -5.78 5.42 -18.63
N GLY A 38 -5.66 5.77 -17.35
CA GLY A 38 -4.67 6.74 -16.86
C GLY A 38 -5.15 8.17 -16.56
N LYS A 39 -6.45 8.47 -16.50
CA LYS A 39 -6.93 9.81 -16.04
C LYS A 39 -6.70 10.06 -14.54
N GLN A 40 -6.72 9.02 -13.71
CA GLN A 40 -6.51 9.13 -12.27
C GLN A 40 -5.35 8.22 -11.84
N TRP A 41 -4.46 8.74 -11.01
CA TRP A 41 -3.29 8.02 -10.50
C TRP A 41 -3.37 7.96 -8.99
N LEU A 42 -3.26 6.76 -8.42
CA LEU A 42 -3.23 6.56 -6.98
C LEU A 42 -1.84 6.94 -6.44
N LYS A 43 -1.78 7.99 -5.61
CA LYS A 43 -0.52 8.44 -5.01
C LYS A 43 0.03 7.38 -4.06
N ASP A 44 1.34 7.22 -4.04
CA ASP A 44 2.06 6.24 -3.21
C ASP A 44 1.75 6.36 -1.71
N LEU A 45 1.65 7.58 -1.17
CA LEU A 45 1.24 7.80 0.22
C LEU A 45 -0.19 7.30 0.47
N SER A 46 -1.15 7.65 -0.40
CA SER A 46 -2.53 7.20 -0.27
C SER A 46 -2.64 5.66 -0.35
N LEU A 47 -1.86 5.04 -1.24
CA LEU A 47 -1.77 3.58 -1.33
C LEU A 47 -1.24 2.96 -0.02
N LYS A 48 -0.20 3.54 0.59
CA LYS A 48 0.33 3.07 1.88
C LYS A 48 -0.72 3.15 3.00
N GLY A 49 -1.50 4.23 3.05
CA GLY A 49 -2.62 4.33 3.99
C GLY A 49 -3.67 3.24 3.78
N LEU A 50 -4.06 2.99 2.53
CA LEU A 50 -5.01 1.92 2.19
C LEU A 50 -4.50 0.52 2.56
N LEU A 51 -3.22 0.24 2.32
CA LEU A 51 -2.60 -1.04 2.68
C LEU A 51 -2.66 -1.28 4.20
N ILE A 52 -2.22 -0.31 5.01
CA ILE A 52 -2.25 -0.46 6.47
C ILE A 52 -3.68 -0.62 6.97
N LYS A 53 -4.63 0.16 6.43
CA LYS A 53 -6.04 0.01 6.81
C LYS A 53 -6.58 -1.37 6.46
N GLY A 54 -6.25 -1.90 5.28
CA GLY A 54 -6.63 -3.24 4.85
C GLY A 54 -6.03 -4.34 5.71
N ILE A 55 -4.77 -4.19 6.14
CA ILE A 55 -4.12 -5.14 7.06
C ILE A 55 -4.80 -5.11 8.43
N ARG A 56 -5.03 -3.92 8.99
CA ARG A 56 -5.71 -3.76 10.29
C ARG A 56 -7.14 -4.30 10.28
N ASP A 57 -7.84 -4.18 9.16
CA ASP A 57 -9.18 -4.73 8.96
C ASP A 57 -9.18 -6.23 8.62
N LYS A 58 -8.01 -6.88 8.58
CA LYS A 58 -7.81 -8.30 8.25
C LYS A 58 -8.31 -8.67 6.86
N ILE A 59 -8.20 -7.74 5.92
CA ILE A 59 -8.56 -7.90 4.51
C ILE A 59 -7.35 -8.27 3.67
N LEU A 60 -6.18 -7.76 4.06
CA LEU A 60 -4.89 -8.08 3.46
C LEU A 60 -4.03 -8.78 4.51
N ASP A 61 -3.43 -9.90 4.15
CA ASP A 61 -2.52 -10.66 5.01
C ASP A 61 -1.06 -10.29 4.69
N TYR A 62 -0.69 -9.06 5.05
CA TYR A 62 0.70 -8.58 4.94
C TYR A 62 1.24 -8.17 6.29
N ASP A 63 2.55 -8.38 6.48
CA ASP A 63 3.27 -7.79 7.60
C ASP A 63 3.57 -6.30 7.37
N TYR A 64 3.64 -5.52 8.46
CA TYR A 64 4.12 -4.13 8.46
C TYR A 64 5.10 -3.85 9.59
N ALA A 65 5.93 -2.82 9.38
CA ALA A 65 6.81 -2.29 10.41
C ALA A 65 6.97 -0.77 10.29
N PRO A 66 7.30 -0.06 11.39
CA PRO A 66 7.60 1.35 11.35
C PRO A 66 8.81 1.66 10.46
N ALA A 67 8.67 2.63 9.57
CA ALA A 67 9.73 3.10 8.70
C ALA A 67 9.70 4.63 8.56
N SER A 68 10.89 5.25 8.47
CA SER A 68 11.02 6.67 8.19
C SER A 68 10.79 6.95 6.70
N VAL A 69 9.68 7.61 6.37
CA VAL A 69 9.30 7.93 4.99
C VAL A 69 9.18 9.43 4.77
N MET A 70 9.30 9.86 3.51
CA MET A 70 9.01 11.24 3.13
C MET A 70 7.50 11.44 3.10
N TYR A 71 7.00 12.34 3.94
CA TYR A 71 5.60 12.64 4.11
C TYR A 71 5.38 14.14 3.89
N ARG A 72 4.76 14.52 2.78
CA ARG A 72 4.46 15.92 2.40
C ARG A 72 5.66 16.90 2.53
N GLY A 73 6.88 16.42 2.31
CA GLY A 73 8.11 17.24 2.33
C GLY A 73 8.88 17.22 3.66
N THR A 74 8.37 16.53 4.68
CA THR A 74 9.09 16.24 5.93
C THR A 74 9.26 14.74 6.12
N ARG A 75 10.11 14.31 7.06
CA ARG A 75 10.23 12.90 7.42
C ARG A 75 9.24 12.58 8.54
N LYS A 76 8.50 11.48 8.36
CA LYS A 76 7.60 10.94 9.38
C LYS A 76 7.83 9.43 9.50
N VAL A 77 7.73 8.90 10.71
CA VAL A 77 7.71 7.45 10.94
C VAL A 77 6.28 6.97 10.75
N LEU A 78 6.09 6.02 9.85
CA LEU A 78 4.79 5.44 9.52
C LEU A 78 4.93 3.91 9.44
N ASN A 79 3.85 3.18 9.71
CA ASN A 79 3.78 1.75 9.45
C ASN A 79 3.77 1.52 7.93
N ILE A 80 4.71 0.73 7.43
CA ILE A 80 4.84 0.40 6.02
C ILE A 80 4.93 -1.11 5.87
N SER A 81 4.13 -1.68 4.95
CA SER A 81 4.28 -3.07 4.54
C SER A 81 5.35 -3.20 3.44
N GLN A 82 6.39 -3.99 3.71
CA GLN A 82 7.39 -4.35 2.69
C GLN A 82 6.85 -5.40 1.73
N GLU A 83 5.99 -6.30 2.19
CA GLU A 83 5.34 -7.32 1.36
C GLU A 83 4.40 -6.69 0.34
N GLY A 84 3.51 -5.78 0.77
CA GLY A 84 2.66 -5.05 -0.17
C GLY A 84 3.45 -4.20 -1.18
N GLN A 85 4.61 -3.68 -0.78
CA GLN A 85 5.52 -2.97 -1.70
C GLN A 85 6.20 -3.91 -2.70
N ASN A 86 6.53 -5.13 -2.28
CA ASN A 86 7.08 -6.18 -3.13
C ASN A 86 6.02 -6.66 -4.14
N ASP A 87 4.80 -6.93 -3.70
CA ASP A 87 3.70 -7.32 -4.58
C ASP A 87 3.34 -6.22 -5.58
N LEU A 88 3.41 -4.95 -5.18
CA LEU A 88 3.29 -3.83 -6.12
C LEU A 88 4.39 -3.87 -7.20
N ASN A 89 5.62 -4.26 -6.85
CA ASN A 89 6.70 -4.39 -7.84
C ASN A 89 6.47 -5.60 -8.76
N ILE A 90 6.01 -6.73 -8.22
CA ILE A 90 5.64 -7.92 -9.01
C ILE A 90 4.54 -7.58 -10.04
N LEU A 91 3.48 -6.88 -9.62
CA LEU A 91 2.41 -6.42 -10.53
C LEU A 91 2.93 -5.49 -11.64
N ARG A 92 3.97 -4.70 -11.35
CA ARG A 92 4.65 -3.86 -12.35
C ARG A 92 5.54 -4.68 -13.29
N GLU A 93 6.22 -5.70 -12.78
CA GLU A 93 7.04 -6.62 -13.57
C GLU A 93 6.18 -7.44 -14.56
N TYR A 94 4.98 -7.85 -14.13
CA TYR A 94 3.97 -8.43 -15.02
C TYR A 94 3.33 -7.43 -15.99
N GLY A 95 3.69 -6.14 -15.92
CA GLY A 95 3.16 -5.12 -16.82
C GLY A 95 1.72 -4.71 -16.56
N LEU A 96 1.13 -5.10 -15.42
CA LEU A 96 -0.27 -4.81 -15.06
C LEU A 96 -0.43 -3.41 -14.45
N VAL A 97 0.61 -2.92 -13.78
CA VAL A 97 0.62 -1.61 -13.11
C VAL A 97 1.73 -0.72 -13.70
N ALA A 98 1.37 0.50 -14.05
CA ALA A 98 2.30 1.55 -14.41
C ALA A 98 2.70 2.38 -13.17
N ARG A 99 3.91 2.94 -13.19
CA ARG A 99 4.40 3.89 -12.18
C ARG A 99 4.74 5.21 -12.84
N LEU A 100 4.10 6.27 -12.36
CA LEU A 100 4.44 7.65 -12.69
C LEU A 100 5.27 8.26 -11.55
N ARG A 101 6.42 8.83 -11.88
CA ARG A 101 7.24 9.58 -10.91
C ARG A 101 7.08 11.06 -11.19
N LEU A 102 6.53 11.79 -10.22
CA LEU A 102 6.24 13.22 -10.30
C LEU A 102 7.26 13.98 -9.45
N GLY A 103 7.78 15.07 -10.00
CA GLY A 103 8.60 16.03 -9.26
C GLY A 103 7.74 17.19 -8.76
N THR A 104 8.04 17.68 -7.56
CA THR A 104 7.51 18.93 -7.05
C THR A 104 8.45 20.09 -7.39
N ASP A 105 7.94 21.31 -7.28
CA ASP A 105 8.69 22.57 -7.32
C ASP A 105 9.86 22.59 -6.31
N ARG A 106 9.68 21.95 -5.15
CA ARG A 106 10.70 21.81 -4.10
C ARG A 106 11.66 20.63 -4.32
N HIS A 107 11.75 20.09 -5.54
CA HIS A 107 12.63 18.98 -5.92
C HIS A 107 12.38 17.68 -5.14
N PHE A 108 11.19 17.52 -4.54
CA PHE A 108 10.77 16.23 -3.99
C PHE A 108 10.15 15.40 -5.10
N TYR A 109 10.37 14.09 -5.03
CA TYR A 109 9.73 13.17 -5.95
C TYR A 109 8.74 12.29 -5.21
N PHE A 110 7.58 12.08 -5.79
CA PHE A 110 6.62 11.09 -5.31
C PHE A 110 6.17 10.20 -6.47
N ASN A 111 5.80 8.97 -6.12
CA ASN A 111 5.27 8.02 -7.07
C ASN A 111 3.74 8.05 -7.06
N ALA A 112 3.16 7.71 -8.19
CA ALA A 112 1.76 7.37 -8.32
C ALA A 112 1.63 6.16 -9.23
N TYR A 113 0.57 5.38 -9.04
CA TYR A 113 0.34 4.12 -9.73
C TYR A 113 -1.01 4.10 -10.41
N GLY A 114 -1.10 3.37 -11.51
CA GLY A 114 -2.35 3.14 -12.22
C GLY A 114 -2.27 1.88 -13.07
N LEU A 115 -3.42 1.34 -13.45
CA LEU A 115 -3.47 0.15 -14.30
C LEU A 115 -2.97 0.45 -15.71
N THR A 116 -2.37 -0.56 -16.33
CA THR A 116 -2.13 -0.60 -17.79
C THR A 116 -3.34 -1.20 -18.50
N PHE A 117 -3.32 -1.24 -19.85
CA PHE A 117 -4.37 -1.93 -20.61
C PHE A 117 -4.52 -3.40 -20.20
N ASP A 118 -3.41 -4.13 -20.08
CA ASP A 118 -3.41 -5.53 -19.63
C ASP A 118 -3.89 -5.64 -18.17
N GLY A 119 -3.54 -4.68 -17.32
CA GLY A 119 -4.02 -4.58 -15.95
C GLY A 119 -5.54 -4.40 -15.85
N VAL A 120 -6.14 -3.67 -16.78
CA VAL A 120 -7.61 -3.49 -16.87
C VAL A 120 -8.29 -4.78 -17.31
N GLU A 121 -7.70 -5.55 -18.22
CA GLU A 121 -8.23 -6.87 -18.59
C GLU A 121 -8.23 -7.82 -17.38
N VAL A 122 -7.12 -7.87 -16.64
CA VAL A 122 -7.04 -8.64 -15.39
C VAL A 122 -8.07 -8.14 -14.37
N PHE A 123 -8.16 -6.83 -14.15
CA PHE A 123 -9.09 -6.21 -13.20
C PHE A 123 -10.52 -6.71 -13.38
N HIS A 124 -11.00 -6.77 -14.64
CA HIS A 124 -12.34 -7.26 -14.96
C HIS A 124 -12.51 -8.78 -14.78
N ALA A 125 -11.42 -9.54 -14.84
CA ALA A 125 -11.44 -10.99 -14.69
C ALA A 125 -11.23 -11.48 -13.24
N ILE A 126 -10.91 -10.60 -12.29
CA ILE A 126 -10.82 -10.95 -10.85
C ILE A 126 -12.17 -11.46 -10.34
N LEU A 127 -12.14 -12.55 -9.56
CA LEU A 127 -13.33 -13.17 -8.98
C LEU A 127 -13.96 -12.30 -7.88
N GLN A 128 -15.27 -12.42 -7.71
CA GLN A 128 -16.02 -11.63 -6.72
C GLN A 128 -15.52 -11.87 -5.28
N GLU A 129 -15.04 -13.08 -4.99
CA GLU A 129 -14.47 -13.46 -3.70
C GLU A 129 -13.29 -12.56 -3.26
N ASP A 130 -12.48 -12.09 -4.22
CA ASP A 130 -11.38 -11.16 -3.96
C ASP A 130 -11.82 -9.69 -3.99
N ARG A 131 -12.94 -9.39 -4.67
CA ARG A 131 -13.48 -8.02 -4.79
C ARG A 131 -14.23 -7.59 -3.54
N ASP A 132 -15.10 -8.45 -3.00
CA ASP A 132 -16.00 -8.12 -1.90
C ASP A 132 -15.26 -7.57 -0.66
N PRO A 133 -14.12 -8.14 -0.22
CA PRO A 133 -13.37 -7.59 0.91
C PRO A 133 -12.84 -6.19 0.63
N ILE A 134 -12.32 -5.96 -0.58
CA ILE A 134 -11.78 -4.66 -0.98
C ILE A 134 -12.89 -3.63 -1.15
N ASP A 135 -14.02 -4.01 -1.75
CA ASP A 135 -15.18 -3.14 -1.89
C ASP A 135 -15.70 -2.70 -0.53
N LYS A 136 -15.73 -3.61 0.46
CA LYS A 136 -16.07 -3.29 1.85
C LYS A 136 -15.10 -2.31 2.52
N LEU A 137 -13.80 -2.39 2.19
CA LEU A 137 -12.76 -1.49 2.70
C LEU A 137 -12.95 -0.07 2.17
N VAL A 138 -13.14 0.08 0.85
CA VAL A 138 -12.99 1.38 0.18
C VAL A 138 -14.30 2.09 -0.15
N HIS A 139 -15.45 1.42 -0.03
CA HIS A 139 -16.75 2.05 -0.24
C HIS A 139 -17.40 2.48 1.07
N CYS A 140 -18.11 3.60 1.01
CA CYS A 140 -18.81 4.13 2.16
C CYS A 140 -20.02 3.27 2.53
N ALA A 141 -20.05 2.79 3.77
CA ALA A 141 -21.16 1.98 4.30
C ALA A 141 -22.54 2.66 4.23
N LYS A 142 -22.59 4.00 4.12
CA LYS A 142 -23.85 4.75 4.04
C LYS A 142 -24.36 4.96 2.61
N CYS A 143 -23.48 5.24 1.66
CA CYS A 143 -23.87 5.66 0.30
C CYS A 143 -23.26 4.83 -0.83
N GLY A 144 -22.40 3.87 -0.53
CA GLY A 144 -21.73 3.01 -1.51
C GLY A 144 -20.73 3.71 -2.42
N LYS A 145 -20.42 4.99 -2.18
CA LYS A 145 -19.40 5.72 -2.96
C LYS A 145 -18.00 5.40 -2.47
N LEU A 146 -17.05 5.38 -3.40
CA LEU A 146 -15.62 5.22 -3.12
C LEU A 146 -15.13 6.37 -2.22
N TYR A 147 -14.39 6.05 -1.16
CA TYR A 147 -13.73 7.05 -0.31
C TYR A 147 -12.59 7.72 -1.06
N GLU A 148 -12.46 9.04 -0.94
CA GLU A 148 -11.26 9.76 -1.36
C GLU A 148 -10.17 9.60 -0.29
N VAL A 149 -8.95 9.25 -0.69
CA VAL A 149 -7.84 9.00 0.25
C VAL A 149 -6.83 10.14 0.22
N ILE A 150 -6.87 10.98 1.25
CA ILE A 150 -6.13 12.23 1.31
C ILE A 150 -5.10 12.18 2.47
N PRO A 151 -3.80 12.37 2.19
CA PRO A 151 -2.81 12.60 3.23
C PRO A 151 -2.94 14.03 3.76
N GLU A 152 -3.26 14.19 5.04
CA GLU A 152 -3.27 15.47 5.75
C GLU A 152 -1.96 15.65 6.56
N GLU A 153 -1.88 16.58 7.51
CA GLU A 153 -0.67 16.80 8.34
C GLU A 153 -0.42 15.65 9.31
N ASP A 154 -1.49 15.20 9.99
CA ASP A 154 -1.38 14.21 11.06
C ASP A 154 -1.42 12.78 10.54
N SER A 155 -2.32 12.45 9.62
CA SER A 155 -2.38 11.10 9.08
C SER A 155 -3.00 11.08 7.69
N ILE A 156 -3.24 9.87 7.19
CA ILE A 156 -3.93 9.61 5.94
C ILE A 156 -5.37 9.26 6.25
N TYR A 157 -6.29 9.93 5.58
CA TYR A 157 -7.71 9.80 5.84
C TYR A 157 -8.47 9.32 4.61
N MET A 158 -9.47 8.48 4.85
CA MET A 158 -10.49 8.07 3.88
C MET A 158 -11.74 8.94 4.11
N ILE A 159 -12.11 9.73 3.11
CA ILE A 159 -13.12 10.78 3.22
C ILE A 159 -14.25 10.50 2.24
N CYS A 160 -15.48 10.50 2.75
CA CYS A 160 -16.69 10.47 1.93
C CYS A 160 -17.33 11.86 1.99
N GLU A 161 -17.12 12.67 0.95
CA GLU A 161 -17.64 14.05 0.92
C GLU A 161 -19.18 14.14 1.09
N PRO A 162 -19.99 13.24 0.50
CA PRO A 162 -21.45 13.31 0.62
C PRO A 162 -21.97 12.98 2.02
N CYS A 163 -21.36 12.00 2.69
CA CYS A 163 -21.80 11.57 4.03
C CYS A 163 -21.03 12.26 5.17
N LYS A 164 -20.04 13.09 4.84
CA LYS A 164 -19.13 13.74 5.80
C LYS A 164 -18.48 12.76 6.77
N VAL A 165 -18.22 11.54 6.29
CA VAL A 165 -17.51 10.51 7.05
C VAL A 165 -16.02 10.67 6.78
N LYS A 166 -15.23 10.72 7.84
CA LYS A 166 -13.76 10.76 7.81
C LYS A 166 -13.25 9.61 8.67
N ILE A 167 -12.46 8.73 8.06
CA ILE A 167 -11.89 7.55 8.71
C ILE A 167 -10.36 7.69 8.67
N ASN A 168 -9.70 7.51 9.81
CA ASN A 168 -8.24 7.45 9.88
C ASN A 168 -7.77 6.06 9.42
N THR A 169 -6.73 6.00 8.58
CA THR A 169 -6.10 4.72 8.21
C THR A 169 -5.19 4.17 9.31
N GLU A 170 -4.87 4.99 10.32
CA GLU A 170 -4.01 4.64 11.47
C GLU A 170 -2.61 4.19 11.02
N VAL A 171 -2.14 4.77 9.92
CA VAL A 171 -0.82 4.49 9.34
C VAL A 171 0.32 5.04 10.20
N ASP A 172 0.01 6.01 11.05
CA ASP A 172 0.89 6.67 12.02
C ASP A 172 0.79 6.08 13.43
N ASP A 173 -0.14 5.14 13.67
CA ASP A 173 -0.32 4.48 14.96
C ASP A 173 0.73 3.37 15.14
N ILE A 174 1.90 3.75 15.67
CA ILE A 174 3.03 2.85 15.88
C ILE A 174 2.81 2.06 17.16
N GLU A 175 2.73 0.75 17.03
CA GLU A 175 2.62 -0.15 18.18
C GLU A 175 3.90 -0.15 19.01
N ASP A 176 3.75 -0.16 20.33
CA ASP A 176 4.86 -0.29 21.28
C ASP A 176 5.30 -1.76 21.37
N VAL A 177 5.90 -2.26 20.29
CA VAL A 177 6.42 -3.63 20.18
C VAL A 177 7.93 -3.59 19.96
N ALA A 178 8.66 -4.28 20.85
CA ALA A 178 10.10 -4.41 20.73
C ALA A 178 10.46 -5.39 19.61
N TYR A 179 10.87 -4.88 18.45
CA TYR A 179 11.43 -5.70 17.37
C TYR A 179 12.80 -6.26 17.79
N MET A 180 12.87 -7.54 18.13
CA MET A 180 14.12 -8.24 18.41
C MET A 180 14.62 -8.99 17.17
N CYS A 181 15.80 -8.63 16.66
CA CYS A 181 16.48 -9.41 15.64
C CYS A 181 17.57 -10.27 16.28
N THR A 182 17.51 -11.59 16.11
CA THR A 182 18.57 -12.51 16.53
C THR A 182 19.37 -12.96 15.30
N PRO A 183 20.65 -12.58 15.15
CA PRO A 183 21.45 -13.01 14.01
C PRO A 183 21.77 -14.51 14.12
N LYS A 184 21.13 -15.34 13.28
CA LYS A 184 21.32 -16.81 13.30
C LYS A 184 22.68 -17.28 12.77
N TRP A 185 23.44 -16.41 12.12
CA TRP A 185 24.71 -16.73 11.46
C TRP A 185 25.95 -16.49 12.34
N LEU A 186 25.78 -15.86 13.51
CA LEU A 186 26.84 -15.68 14.50
C LEU A 186 26.61 -16.65 15.67
N LYS A 187 27.46 -17.68 15.79
CA LYS A 187 27.57 -18.47 17.03
C LYS A 187 28.31 -17.67 18.09
N ILE A 188 27.78 -16.51 18.46
CA ILE A 188 28.31 -15.70 19.56
C ILE A 188 27.44 -15.96 20.78
N LYS A 189 28.06 -16.37 21.89
CA LYS A 189 27.42 -16.28 23.20
C LYS A 189 27.31 -14.80 23.53
N MET A 190 26.10 -14.25 23.50
CA MET A 190 25.84 -12.94 24.09
C MET A 190 26.26 -13.04 25.56
N ILE A 191 27.23 -12.22 25.98
CA ILE A 191 27.52 -12.06 27.39
C ILE A 191 26.34 -11.24 27.94
N GLU A 192 25.49 -11.87 28.75
CA GLU A 192 24.46 -11.16 29.49
C GLU A 192 25.16 -10.25 30.51
N THR A 193 25.45 -9.03 30.11
CA THR A 193 25.77 -7.97 31.06
C THR A 193 24.45 -7.40 31.56
N GLU A 194 24.19 -7.54 32.86
CA GLU A 194 23.12 -6.80 33.53
C GLU A 194 23.29 -5.31 33.20
N TRP A 195 22.30 -4.73 32.51
CA TRP A 195 22.25 -3.30 32.30
C TRP A 195 22.04 -2.64 33.66
N LYS A 196 23.07 -1.95 34.17
CA LYS A 196 22.92 -1.07 35.33
C LYS A 196 22.62 0.33 34.80
N PRO A 197 21.48 0.94 35.17
CA PRO A 197 21.25 2.34 34.87
C PRO A 197 22.41 3.16 35.45
N ILE A 198 22.89 4.12 34.67
CA ILE A 198 23.81 5.14 35.16
C ILE A 198 23.02 5.89 36.23
N SER A 199 23.40 5.73 37.49
CA SER A 199 22.86 6.57 38.56
C SER A 199 23.21 8.02 38.25
N GLU A 200 22.19 8.88 38.20
CA GLU A 200 22.38 10.33 38.25
C GLU A 200 22.96 10.67 39.64
N GLU A 201 24.28 10.69 39.75
CA GLU A 201 24.98 11.29 40.89
C GLU A 201 25.66 12.58 40.41
N GLU A 202 25.00 13.68 40.79
CA GLU A 202 25.45 15.06 41.12
C GLU A 202 26.48 15.79 40.24
#